data_AF-A0A965KF68-F1
#
_entry.id   AF-A0A965KF68-F1
#
_cell.length_a   1.000
_cell.length_b   1.000
_cell.length_c   1.000
_cell.angle_alpha   90.00
_cell.angle_beta   90.00
_cell.angle_gamma   90.00
#
_symmetry.space_group_name_H-M   'P 1'
#
loop_
_entity.id
_entity.type
_entity.pdbx_description
1 polymer ?
#
loop_
_entity_poly.entity_id
_entity_poly.type
_entity_poly.pdbx_seq_one_letter_code
_entity_poly.pdbx_strand_id
1 'polypeptide(L)'
;MVWWGSMGMLITSFYHLQGVWFGNEPSPRTVLLKVFVDMAGFTIFIGAPFNAISHLWKDCGWDTARLRAAMGPGWYRRLVLPNLLTNYFVWFPGTLIFYSMPMDLQLVVANCIGCFWALMCARIAAHSGVPGSDIDARA
;
A
#
# COMPACT_ATOMS: atom_id res chain seq x y z
N MET A 1 11.96 10.52 4.61
CA MET A 1 12.75 9.35 4.16
C MET A 1 12.73 8.19 5.15
N VAL A 2 12.90 8.42 6.46
CA VAL A 2 12.88 7.35 7.48
C VAL A 2 11.63 6.47 7.43
N TRP A 3 10.43 7.06 7.31
CA TRP A 3 9.16 6.32 7.19
C TRP A 3 9.15 5.33 6.00
N TRP A 4 9.50 5.80 4.81
CA TRP A 4 9.53 4.98 3.60
C TRP A 4 10.59 3.88 3.67
N GLY A 5 11.75 4.18 4.26
CA GLY A 5 12.79 3.18 4.53
C GLY A 5 12.31 2.10 5.50
N SER A 6 11.63 2.47 6.59
CA SER A 6 11.05 1.49 7.53
C SER A 6 9.96 0.63 6.91
N MET A 7 9.11 1.20 6.06
CA MET A 7 8.10 0.45 5.33
C MET A 7 8.73 -0.53 4.33
N GLY A 8 9.78 -0.12 3.62
CA GLY A 8 10.55 -1.01 2.75
C GLY A 8 11.13 -2.21 3.51
N MET A 9 11.76 -1.96 4.66
CA MET A 9 12.28 -3.04 5.52
C MET A 9 11.19 -3.97 6.03
N LEU A 10 10.03 -3.43 6.41
CA LEU A 10 8.87 -4.22 6.86
C LEU A 10 8.38 -5.16 5.74
N ILE A 11 8.25 -4.66 4.52
CA ILE A 11 7.80 -5.43 3.35
C ILE A 11 8.81 -6.52 3.00
N THR A 12 10.11 -6.20 2.96
CA THR A 12 11.16 -7.19 2.71
C THR A 12 11.15 -8.29 3.77
N SER A 13 11.00 -7.91 5.04
CA SER A 13 10.91 -8.87 6.15
C SER A 13 9.67 -9.76 6.03
N PHE A 14 8.55 -9.19 5.60
CA PHE A 14 7.30 -9.94 5.37
C PHE A 14 7.45 -10.98 4.25
N TYR A 15 8.07 -10.63 3.12
CA TYR A 15 8.31 -11.59 2.03
C TYR A 15 9.25 -12.72 2.45
N HIS A 16 10.32 -12.42 3.20
CA HIS A 16 11.18 -13.45 3.78
C HIS A 16 10.43 -14.35 4.77
N LEU A 17 9.61 -13.77 5.65
CA LEU A 17 8.81 -14.51 6.62
C LEU A 17 7.84 -15.48 5.94
N GLN A 18 7.17 -15.03 4.88
CA GLN A 18 6.31 -15.90 4.08
C GLN A 18 7.08 -17.01 3.36
N GLY A 19 8.33 -16.75 2.96
CA GLY A 19 9.23 -17.79 2.46
C GLY A 19 9.56 -18.86 3.50
N VAL A 20 9.79 -18.46 4.75
CA VAL A 20 9.99 -19.39 5.88
C VAL A 20 8.72 -20.19 6.19
N TRP A 21 7.55 -19.56 6.16
CA TRP A 21 6.28 -20.21 6.52
C TRP A 21 5.72 -21.13 5.43
N PHE A 22 5.82 -20.76 4.17
CA PHE A 22 5.17 -21.46 3.05
C PHE A 22 6.13 -22.05 2.03
N GLY A 23 7.43 -21.81 2.18
CA GLY A 23 8.47 -22.21 1.24
C GLY A 23 8.77 -21.14 0.19
N ASN A 24 9.94 -21.28 -0.44
CA ASN A 24 10.42 -20.36 -1.48
C ASN A 24 10.03 -20.79 -2.90
N GLU A 25 9.63 -22.06 -3.06
CA GLU A 25 9.22 -22.58 -4.36
C GLU A 25 7.82 -22.07 -4.75
N PRO A 26 7.65 -21.56 -5.99
CA PRO A 26 6.38 -21.04 -6.48
C PRO A 26 5.44 -22.18 -6.91
N SER A 27 5.04 -23.04 -5.97
CA SER A 27 3.95 -24.01 -6.20
C SER A 27 2.59 -23.27 -6.18
N PRO A 28 1.57 -23.70 -6.96
CA PRO A 28 0.25 -23.06 -6.94
C PRO A 28 -0.34 -22.95 -5.52
N ARG A 29 -0.11 -23.96 -4.67
CA ARG A 29 -0.52 -23.94 -3.26
C ARG A 29 0.21 -22.87 -2.46
N THR A 30 1.54 -22.77 -2.60
CA THR A 30 2.36 -21.77 -1.93
C THR A 30 1.95 -20.35 -2.33
N VAL A 31 1.73 -20.12 -3.63
CA VAL A 31 1.30 -18.82 -4.16
C VAL A 31 -0.06 -18.43 -3.58
N LEU A 32 -1.06 -19.31 -3.61
CA LEU A 32 -2.40 -19.01 -3.09
C LEU A 32 -2.39 -18.71 -1.59
N LEU A 33 -1.61 -19.44 -0.80
CA LEU A 33 -1.48 -19.18 0.64
C LEU A 33 -0.79 -17.83 0.91
N LYS A 34 0.27 -17.51 0.18
CA LYS A 34 0.96 -16.20 0.31
C LYS A 34 0.04 -15.05 -0.08
N VAL A 35 -0.67 -15.17 -1.20
CA VAL A 35 -1.67 -14.19 -1.64
C VAL A 35 -2.77 -14.03 -0.60
N PHE A 36 -3.30 -15.13 -0.03
CA PHE A 36 -4.33 -15.04 0.99
C PHE A 36 -3.84 -14.32 2.25
N VAL A 37 -2.65 -14.66 2.77
CA VAL A 37 -2.07 -14.01 3.94
C VAL A 37 -1.76 -12.53 3.68
N ASP A 38 -1.29 -12.20 2.48
CA ASP A 38 -1.05 -10.82 2.08
C ASP A 38 -2.36 -10.04 1.98
N MET A 39 -3.31 -10.51 1.19
CA MET A 39 -4.55 -9.82 0.87
C MET A 39 -5.53 -9.75 2.05
N ALA A 40 -5.65 -10.82 2.86
CA ALA A 40 -6.59 -10.88 3.99
C ALA A 40 -5.95 -10.47 5.33
N GLY A 41 -4.62 -10.55 5.43
CA GLY A 41 -3.87 -10.19 6.63
C GLY A 41 -3.14 -8.88 6.45
N PHE A 42 -2.00 -8.94 5.76
CA PHE A 42 -1.06 -7.82 5.69
C PHE A 42 -1.68 -6.56 5.11
N THR A 43 -2.37 -6.65 3.98
CA THR A 43 -2.94 -5.50 3.26
C THR A 43 -4.09 -4.84 4.03
N ILE A 44 -4.99 -5.62 4.65
CA ILE A 44 -6.11 -5.06 5.43
C ILE A 44 -5.60 -4.35 6.68
N PHE A 45 -4.73 -5.01 7.44
CA PHE A 45 -4.37 -4.55 8.79
C PHE A 45 -3.14 -3.65 8.83
N ILE A 46 -2.24 -3.76 7.84
CA ILE A 46 -0.97 -3.05 7.81
C ILE A 46 -0.88 -2.19 6.55
N GLY A 47 -0.92 -2.78 5.36
CA GLY A 47 -0.69 -2.07 4.10
C GLY A 47 -1.61 -0.86 3.88
N ALA A 48 -2.93 -1.07 3.90
CA ALA A 48 -3.90 -0.01 3.65
C ALA A 48 -3.98 1.04 4.77
N PRO A 49 -3.99 0.67 6.07
CA PRO A 49 -4.01 1.64 7.16
C PRO A 49 -2.75 2.51 7.20
N PHE A 50 -1.56 1.91 7.05
CA PHE A 50 -0.31 2.66 7.08
C PHE A 50 -0.19 3.61 5.88
N ASN A 51 -0.62 3.18 4.69
CA ASN A 51 -0.69 4.08 3.54
C ASN A 51 -1.68 5.23 3.77
N ALA A 52 -2.88 4.95 4.30
CA ALA A 52 -3.86 6.01 4.58
C ALA A 52 -3.32 7.00 5.62
N ILE A 53 -2.67 6.51 6.68
CA ILE A 53 -2.03 7.33 7.71
C ILE A 53 -0.91 8.17 7.12
N SER A 54 -0.06 7.61 6.26
CA SER A 54 1.06 8.36 5.68
C SER A 54 0.59 9.50 4.78
N HIS A 55 -0.46 9.30 3.99
CA HIS A 55 -1.06 10.35 3.18
C HIS A 55 -1.72 11.41 4.06
N LEU A 56 -2.51 10.99 5.06
CA LEU A 56 -3.15 11.92 5.98
C LEU A 56 -2.12 12.76 6.77
N TRP A 57 -1.00 12.15 7.18
CA TRP A 57 0.05 12.84 7.89
C TRP A 57 0.76 13.87 7.00
N LYS A 58 0.98 13.54 5.73
CA LYS A 58 1.45 14.49 4.71
C LYS A 58 0.48 15.66 4.55
N ASP A 59 -0.83 15.39 4.42
CA ASP A 59 -1.86 16.42 4.26
C ASP A 59 -2.02 17.31 5.50
N CYS A 60 -1.68 16.78 6.69
CA CYS A 60 -1.61 17.55 7.93
C CYS A 60 -0.33 18.42 8.05
N GLY A 61 0.55 18.42 7.04
CA GLY A 61 1.83 19.15 7.08
C GLY A 61 2.85 18.50 8.02
N TRP A 62 2.79 17.18 8.18
CA TRP A 62 3.63 16.40 9.11
C TRP A 62 3.39 16.68 10.60
N ASP A 63 2.28 17.35 10.94
CA ASP A 63 1.87 17.57 12.32
C ASP A 63 1.13 16.34 12.90
N THR A 64 1.74 15.71 13.90
CA THR A 64 1.20 14.52 14.58
C THR A 64 -0.03 14.79 15.45
N ALA A 65 -0.16 16.01 15.99
CA ALA A 65 -1.33 16.39 16.77
C ALA A 65 -2.56 16.54 15.86
N ARG A 66 -2.37 17.17 14.69
CA ARG A 66 -3.41 17.28 13.65
C ARG A 66 -3.77 15.92 13.06
N LEU A 67 -2.78 15.05 12.84
CA LEU A 67 -3.03 13.66 12.42
C LEU A 67 -3.93 12.93 13.43
N ARG A 68 -3.61 12.99 14.72
CA ARG A 68 -4.40 12.32 15.78
C ARG A 68 -5.84 12.84 15.83
N ALA A 69 -6.03 14.15 15.66
CA ALA A 69 -7.36 14.74 15.57
C ALA A 69 -8.12 14.27 14.32
N ALA A 70 -7.44 14.13 13.18
CA ALA A 70 -8.02 13.66 11.92
C ALA A 70 -8.35 12.16 11.92
N MET A 71 -7.65 11.36 12.73
CA MET A 71 -7.91 9.94 13.01
C MET A 71 -9.03 9.69 14.05
N GLY A 72 -9.96 10.65 14.20
CA GLY A 72 -11.12 10.51 15.09
C GLY A 72 -12.07 9.35 14.70
N PRO A 73 -13.19 9.18 15.44
CA PRO A 73 -14.12 8.08 15.23
C PRO A 73 -14.56 7.92 13.77
N GLY A 74 -14.46 6.70 13.23
CA GLY A 74 -14.88 6.40 11.85
C GLY A 74 -13.86 6.72 10.76
N TRP A 75 -12.66 7.22 11.09
CA TRP A 75 -11.60 7.50 10.10
C TRP A 75 -11.29 6.30 9.19
N TYR A 76 -11.26 5.10 9.77
CA TYR A 76 -10.97 3.85 9.06
C TYR A 76 -12.00 3.59 7.95
N ARG A 77 -13.30 3.74 8.27
CA ARG A 77 -14.38 3.52 7.31
C ARG A 77 -14.39 4.59 6.21
N ARG A 78 -13.95 5.81 6.52
CA ARG A 78 -13.91 6.93 5.58
C ARG A 78 -12.71 6.86 4.62
N LEU A 79 -11.54 6.50 5.13
CA LEU A 79 -10.27 6.61 4.41
C LEU A 79 -9.74 5.26 3.92
N VAL A 80 -9.80 4.22 4.76
CA VAL A 80 -9.20 2.92 4.47
C VAL A 80 -10.15 2.07 3.61
N LEU A 81 -11.42 1.99 3.99
CA LEU A 81 -12.37 1.07 3.37
C LEU A 81 -12.64 1.34 1.87
N PRO A 82 -12.85 2.60 1.42
CA PRO A 82 -13.04 2.88 -0.01
C PRO A 82 -11.79 2.59 -0.84
N ASN A 83 -10.62 2.90 -0.28
CA ASN A 83 -9.33 2.63 -0.93
C ASN A 83 -9.01 1.14 -1.00
N LEU A 84 -9.49 0.34 -0.03
CA LEU A 84 -9.25 -1.09 0.05
C LEU A 84 -9.84 -1.84 -1.16
N LEU A 85 -11.04 -1.48 -1.62
CA LEU A 85 -11.66 -2.11 -2.79
C LEU A 85 -10.84 -1.87 -4.05
N THR A 86 -10.45 -0.62 -4.32
CA THR A 86 -9.59 -0.29 -5.46
C THR A 86 -8.23 -0.97 -5.34
N ASN A 87 -7.69 -1.05 -4.12
CA ASN A 87 -6.44 -1.75 -3.84
C ASN A 87 -6.52 -3.23 -4.23
N TYR A 88 -7.59 -3.94 -3.87
CA TYR A 88 -7.78 -5.34 -4.26
C TYR A 88 -7.76 -5.54 -5.77
N PHE A 89 -8.39 -4.67 -6.56
CA PHE A 89 -8.42 -4.83 -8.02
C PHE A 89 -7.03 -4.76 -8.66
N VAL A 90 -6.10 -4.02 -8.07
CA VAL A 90 -4.73 -3.88 -8.60
C VAL A 90 -3.79 -4.90 -7.96
N TRP A 91 -3.86 -5.06 -6.65
CA TRP A 91 -2.93 -5.87 -5.88
C TRP A 91 -3.27 -7.36 -5.89
N PHE A 92 -4.53 -7.76 -6.02
CA PHE A 92 -4.87 -9.19 -6.14
C PHE A 92 -4.23 -9.84 -7.38
N PRO A 93 -4.39 -9.32 -8.62
CA PRO A 93 -3.67 -9.87 -9.76
C PRO A 93 -2.17 -9.64 -9.65
N GLY A 94 -1.74 -8.50 -9.11
CA GLY A 94 -0.32 -8.19 -8.92
C GLY A 94 0.41 -9.19 -8.01
N THR A 95 -0.22 -9.57 -6.90
CA THR A 95 0.33 -10.54 -5.93
C THR A 95 0.39 -11.95 -6.50
N LEU A 96 -0.60 -12.38 -7.28
CA LEU A 96 -0.52 -13.64 -8.02
C LEU A 96 0.69 -13.66 -8.95
N ILE A 97 0.96 -12.55 -9.64
CA ILE A 97 2.10 -12.43 -10.56
C ILE A 97 3.42 -12.49 -9.77
N PHE A 98 3.65 -11.60 -8.80
CA PHE A 98 4.97 -11.55 -8.17
C PHE A 98 5.23 -12.74 -7.24
N TYR A 99 4.22 -13.33 -6.57
CA TYR A 99 4.45 -14.54 -5.77
C TYR A 99 4.71 -15.78 -6.62
N SER A 100 4.37 -15.77 -7.92
CA SER A 100 4.76 -16.83 -8.86
C SER A 100 6.24 -16.79 -9.26
N MET A 101 6.95 -15.72 -8.89
CA MET A 101 8.35 -15.49 -9.24
C MET A 101 9.32 -15.92 -8.11
N PRO A 102 10.60 -16.16 -8.43
CA PRO A 102 11.65 -16.33 -7.42
C PRO A 102 11.69 -15.17 -6.42
N MET A 103 12.04 -15.47 -5.17
CA MET A 103 12.03 -14.52 -4.05
C MET A 103 12.72 -13.18 -4.37
N ASP A 104 13.88 -13.24 -5.03
CA ASP A 104 14.69 -12.07 -5.37
C ASP A 104 13.97 -11.08 -6.30
N LEU A 105 13.03 -11.57 -7.12
CA LEU A 105 12.27 -10.76 -8.08
C LEU A 105 10.97 -10.21 -7.50
N GLN A 106 10.46 -10.80 -6.41
CA GLN A 106 9.15 -10.44 -5.86
C GLN A 106 9.10 -8.97 -5.47
N LEU A 107 10.12 -8.49 -4.77
CA LEU A 107 10.22 -7.10 -4.33
C LEU A 107 10.34 -6.13 -5.51
N VAL A 108 11.11 -6.49 -6.53
CA VAL A 108 11.30 -5.67 -7.73
C VAL A 108 9.96 -5.49 -8.47
N VAL A 109 9.25 -6.59 -8.70
CA VAL A 109 7.97 -6.55 -9.42
C VAL A 109 6.87 -5.91 -8.58
N ALA A 110 6.83 -6.15 -7.27
CA ALA A 110 5.93 -5.45 -6.35
C ALA A 110 6.14 -3.93 -6.39
N ASN A 111 7.38 -3.46 -6.44
CA ASN A 111 7.68 -2.04 -6.59
C ASN A 111 7.21 -1.46 -7.94
N CYS A 112 7.36 -2.20 -9.04
CA CYS A 112 6.83 -1.78 -10.35
C CYS A 112 5.30 -1.63 -10.33
N ILE A 113 4.60 -2.59 -9.71
CA ILE A 113 3.14 -2.52 -9.49
C ILE A 113 2.80 -1.33 -8.59
N GLY A 114 3.60 -1.09 -7.55
CA GLY A 114 3.48 0.07 -6.67
C GLY A 114 3.62 1.40 -7.40
N CYS A 115 4.57 1.53 -8.34
CA CYS A 115 4.71 2.71 -9.20
C CYS A 115 3.47 2.91 -10.08
N PHE A 116 2.97 1.83 -10.70
CA PHE A 116 1.72 1.89 -11.48
C PHE A 116 0.53 2.33 -10.62
N TRP A 117 0.40 1.78 -9.41
CA TRP A 117 -0.62 2.17 -8.44
C TRP A 117 -0.53 3.66 -8.09
N ALA A 118 0.67 4.16 -7.78
CA ALA A 118 0.87 5.57 -7.44
C ALA A 118 0.48 6.50 -8.59
N LEU A 119 0.84 6.15 -9.83
CA LEU A 119 0.45 6.89 -11.04
C LEU A 119 -1.07 6.87 -11.24
N MET A 120 -1.71 5.72 -11.00
CA MET A 120 -3.16 5.59 -11.08
C MET A 120 -3.86 6.49 -10.05
N CYS A 121 -3.41 6.46 -8.78
CA CYS A 121 -3.94 7.34 -7.74
C CYS A 121 -3.74 8.82 -8.08
N ALA A 122 -2.56 9.21 -8.59
CA ALA A 122 -2.29 10.57 -9.02
C ALA A 122 -3.22 11.01 -10.17
N ARG A 123 -3.47 10.10 -11.13
CA ARG A 123 -4.39 10.36 -12.23
C ARG A 123 -5.84 10.50 -11.75
N ILE A 124 -6.29 9.61 -10.87
CA ILE A 124 -7.64 9.69 -10.30
C ILE A 124 -7.82 11.01 -9.55
N ALA A 125 -6.85 11.40 -8.73
CA ALA A 125 -6.87 12.67 -8.00
C ALA A 125 -6.99 13.87 -8.95
N ALA A 126 -6.24 13.88 -10.06
CA ALA A 126 -6.30 14.95 -11.06
C ALA A 126 -7.66 15.05 -11.78
N HIS A 127 -8.36 13.93 -12.00
CA HIS A 127 -9.66 13.89 -12.67
C HIS A 127 -10.86 14.07 -11.74
N SER A 128 -10.66 13.90 -10.42
CA SER A 128 -11.74 14.00 -9.43
C SER A 128 -12.18 15.44 -9.13
N GLY A 129 -11.57 16.45 -9.76
CA GLY A 129 -12.00 17.85 -9.67
C GLY A 129 -11.91 18.47 -8.29
N VAL A 130 -11.20 17.85 -7.33
CA VAL A 130 -10.84 18.52 -6.08
C VAL A 130 -9.95 19.69 -6.50
N PRO A 131 -10.35 20.95 -6.25
CA PRO A 131 -9.55 22.10 -6.61
C PRO A 131 -8.16 21.89 -6.03
N GLY A 132 -7.17 21.73 -6.90
CA GLY A 132 -5.79 21.90 -6.51
C GLY A 132 -5.73 23.28 -5.88
N SER A 133 -5.41 23.34 -4.60
CA SER A 133 -5.16 24.59 -3.91
C SER A 133 -4.26 25.44 -4.80
N ASP A 134 -4.73 26.64 -5.16
CA ASP A 134 -4.00 27.73 -5.79
C ASP A 134 -2.72 28.06 -4.99
N ILE A 135 -1.68 27.24 -5.13
CA ILE A 135 -0.36 27.45 -4.52
C ILE A 135 0.67 27.88 -5.57
N ASP A 136 0.28 27.99 -6.85
CA ASP A 136 1.16 28.52 -7.92
C ASP A 136 0.72 29.90 -8.46
N ALA A 137 -0.15 30.63 -7.75
CA ALA A 137 -0.60 31.97 -8.15
C ALA A 137 0.20 33.13 -7.54
N ARG A 138 1.31 32.87 -6.84
CA ARG A 138 2.21 33.91 -6.30
C ARG A 138 3.68 33.49 -6.37
N ALA A 139 4.23 33.51 -7.57
CA ALA A 139 5.67 33.65 -7.82
C ALA A 139 5.89 34.85 -8.74
#